data_AF-Q5M5Z5-F1
#
_entry.id   AF-Q5M5Z5-F1
#
_cell.length_a   1.000
_cell.length_b   1.000
_cell.length_c   1.000
_cell.angle_alpha   90.00
_cell.angle_beta   90.00
_cell.angle_gamma   90.00
#
_symmetry.space_group_name_H-M   'P 1'
#
loop_
_entity.id
_entity.type
_entity.pdbx_description
1 polymer ?
#
loop_
_entity_poly.entity_id
_entity_poly.type
_entity_poly.pdbx_seq_one_letter_code
_entity_poly.pdbx_strand_id
1 'polypeptide(L)' 'MLRLSERRRVVLNDMVALAQPLPEYDILRSIPGIAETTATSIIGELGDIRRSIPIKSTLLLALT' A
#
# COMPACT_ATOMS: atom_id res chain seq x y z
N MET A 1 22.04 18.33 -3.08
CA MET A 1 20.89 17.66 -3.72
C MET A 1 20.91 16.12 -3.55
N LEU A 2 22.05 15.42 -3.71
CA LEU A 2 22.13 13.94 -3.68
C LEU A 2 21.64 13.23 -2.39
N ARG A 3 21.87 13.81 -1.22
CA ARG A 3 21.59 13.14 0.08
C ARG A 3 20.09 12.91 0.35
N LEU A 4 19.22 13.80 -0.13
CA LEU A 4 17.77 13.67 0.04
C LEU A 4 17.18 12.63 -0.92
N SER A 5 17.73 12.53 -2.13
CA SER A 5 17.30 11.54 -3.13
C SER A 5 17.62 10.10 -2.67
N GLU A 6 18.81 9.85 -2.11
CA GLU A 6 19.14 8.54 -1.55
C GLU A 6 18.26 8.18 -0.36
N ARG A 7 18.03 9.14 0.56
CA ARG A 7 17.14 8.92 1.71
C ARG A 7 15.71 8.60 1.25
N ARG A 8 15.21 9.28 0.22
CA ARG A 8 13.89 9.03 -0.36
C ARG A 8 13.82 7.61 -0.95
N ARG A 9 14.86 7.17 -1.66
CA ARG A 9 14.89 5.82 -2.26
C ARG A 9 14.89 4.72 -1.19
N VAL A 10 15.64 4.89 -0.11
CA VAL A 10 15.62 3.96 1.03
C VAL A 10 14.22 3.86 1.63
N VAL A 11 13.59 4.99 1.92
CA VAL A 11 12.23 5.01 2.51
C VAL A 11 11.20 4.35 1.58
N LEU A 12 11.27 4.61 0.26
CA LEU A 12 10.38 3.97 -0.69
C LEU A 12 10.55 2.45 -0.72
N ASN A 13 11.80 1.96 -0.69
CA ASN A 13 12.06 0.52 -0.64
C ASN A 13 11.52 -0.12 0.65
N ASP A 14 11.68 0.56 1.79
CA ASP A 14 11.13 0.09 3.06
C ASP A 14 9.60 0.04 3.02
N MET A 15 8.95 1.05 2.45
CA MET A 15 7.50 1.07 2.26
C MET A 15 7.01 -0.09 1.37
N VAL A 16 7.72 -0.36 0.28
CA VAL A 16 7.42 -1.49 -0.62
C VAL A 16 7.56 -2.82 0.11
N ALA A 17 8.65 -3.01 0.86
CA ALA A 17 8.88 -4.24 1.63
C ALA A 17 7.78 -4.49 2.68
N LEU A 18 7.23 -3.43 3.28
CA LEU A 18 6.11 -3.52 4.21
C LEU A 18 4.78 -3.86 3.53
N ALA A 19 4.59 -3.40 2.28
CA ALA A 19 3.34 -3.61 1.55
C ALA A 19 3.30 -4.92 0.76
N GLN A 20 4.43 -5.37 0.20
CA GLN A 20 4.54 -6.61 -0.59
C GLN A 20 3.89 -7.86 0.05
N PRO A 21 4.00 -8.14 1.36
CA PRO A 21 3.38 -9.32 1.94
C PRO A 21 1.86 -9.22 2.09
N LEU A 22 1.27 -8.04 1.86
CA LEU A 22 -0.18 -7.84 1.99
C LEU A 22 -0.88 -8.29 0.70
N PRO A 23 -1.97 -9.09 0.80
CA PRO A 23 -2.72 -9.51 -0.38
C PRO A 23 -3.29 -8.33 -1.16
N GLU A 24 -3.56 -7.20 -0.51
CA GLU A 24 -3.99 -5.97 -1.17
C GLU A 24 -2.93 -5.39 -2.12
N TYR A 25 -1.64 -5.62 -1.87
CA TYR A 25 -0.56 -5.14 -2.75
C TYR A 25 -0.61 -5.84 -4.11
N ASP A 26 -0.76 -7.16 -4.12
CA ASP A 26 -0.87 -7.94 -5.35
C ASP A 26 -2.14 -7.60 -6.12
N ILE A 27 -3.27 -7.38 -5.42
CA ILE A 27 -4.52 -6.92 -6.03
C ILE A 27 -4.31 -5.56 -6.71
N LEU A 28 -3.71 -4.58 -6.02
CA LEU A 28 -3.45 -3.26 -6.59
C LEU A 28 -2.48 -3.33 -7.77
N ARG A 29 -1.44 -4.17 -7.70
CA ARG A 29 -0.47 -4.37 -8.79
C ARG A 29 -1.04 -5.08 -10.00
N SER A 30 -2.12 -5.84 -9.83
CA SER A 30 -2.83 -6.47 -10.95
C SER A 30 -3.57 -5.46 -11.84
N ILE A 31 -3.82 -4.24 -11.35
CA ILE A 31 -4.49 -3.18 -12.10
C ILE A 31 -3.49 -2.49 -13.05
N PRO A 32 -3.71 -2.49 -14.37
CA PRO A 32 -2.88 -1.76 -15.32
C PRO A 32 -2.79 -0.27 -14.96
N GLY A 33 -1.58 0.27 -14.87
CA GLY A 33 -1.33 1.67 -14.52
C GLY A 33 -1.10 1.96 -13.03
N ILE A 34 -1.25 0.97 -12.14
CA ILE A 34 -0.89 1.12 -10.72
C ILE A 34 0.54 0.65 -10.50
N ALA A 35 1.46 1.58 -10.26
CA ALA A 35 2.86 1.28 -9.93
C ALA A 35 3.07 0.96 -8.44
N GLU A 36 4.25 0.45 -8.08
CA GLU A 36 4.61 0.05 -6.71
C GLU A 36 4.40 1.18 -5.70
N THR A 37 4.87 2.40 -6.03
CA THR A 37 4.74 3.59 -5.19
C THR A 37 3.29 4.00 -4.97
N THR A 38 2.45 3.79 -5.98
CA THR A 38 1.01 4.10 -5.91
C THR A 38 0.29 3.05 -5.08
N ALA A 39 0.61 1.77 -5.26
CA ALA A 39 0.06 0.68 -4.45
C ALA A 39 0.42 0.84 -2.97
N THR A 40 1.67 1.20 -2.66
CA THR A 40 2.10 1.50 -1.28
C THR A 40 1.42 2.73 -0.70
N SER A 41 1.24 3.80 -1.47
CA SER A 41 0.50 5.00 -1.01
C SER A 41 -0.94 4.65 -0.66
N ILE A 42 -1.64 3.93 -1.55
CA ILE A 42 -3.03 3.50 -1.33
C ILE A 42 -3.13 2.61 -0.09
N ILE A 43 -2.20 1.67 0.10
CA ILE A 43 -2.19 0.80 1.29
C ILE A 43 -1.92 1.60 2.57
N GLY A 44 -1.01 2.56 2.52
CA GLY A 44 -0.72 3.44 3.66
C GLY A 44 -1.90 4.32 4.03
N GLU A 45 -2.51 4.96 3.04
CA GLU A 45 -3.71 5.81 3.18
C GLU A 45 -4.91 4.98 3.66
N LEU A 46 -5.16 3.83 3.02
CA LEU A 46 -6.25 2.94 3.42
C LEU A 46 -5.98 2.26 4.76
N GLY A 47 -4.72 1.98 5.09
CA GLY A 47 -4.28 1.54 6.41
C GLY A 47 -4.55 2.58 7.50
N ASP A 48 -4.39 3.86 7.19
CA ASP A 48 -4.69 4.98 8.09
C ASP A 48 -6.22 5.21 8.22
N ILE A 49 -6.97 5.12 7.11
CA ILE A 49 -8.45 5.07 7.13
C ILE A 49 -8.93 3.84 7.92
N ARG A 50 -8.20 2.71 7.87
CA ARG A 50 -8.50 1.51 8.64
C ARG A 50 -8.30 1.65 10.14
N ARG A 51 -7.52 2.64 10.59
CA ARG A 51 -7.44 2.99 12.03
C ARG A 51 -8.73 3.64 12.53
N SER A 52 -9.57 4.17 11.63
CA SER A 52 -10.92 4.66 11.96
C SER A 52 -12.04 3.72 11.53
N ILE A 53 -11.84 2.79 10.57
CA ILE A 53 -12.89 1.85 10.08
C ILE A 53 -12.33 0.45 9.80
N PRO A 54 -12.82 -0.63 10.46
CA PRO A 54 -12.30 -1.99 10.25
C PRO A 54 -12.76 -2.61 8.91
N ILE A 55 -11.89 -2.57 7.88
CA ILE A 55 -12.16 -3.15 6.54
C ILE A 55 -12.28 -4.69 6.54
N LYS A 56 -11.79 -5.38 7.58
CA LYS A 56 -12.06 -6.83 7.73
C LYS A 56 -13.56 -7.15 7.73
N SER A 57 -14.42 -6.22 8.14
CA SER A 57 -15.87 -6.42 8.19
C SER A 57 -16.54 -6.23 6.82
N THR A 58 -16.04 -5.31 5.98
CA THR A 58 -16.70 -4.94 4.71
C THR A 58 -16.42 -5.92 3.57
N LEU A 59 -15.21 -6.48 3.48
CA LEU A 59 -14.90 -7.48 2.46
C LEU A 59 -15.58 -8.83 2.73
N LEU A 60 -15.84 -9.16 4.00
CA LEU A 60 -16.58 -10.36 4.38
C LEU A 60 -18.09 -10.24 4.07
N LEU A 61 -18.66 -9.04 4.22
CA LEU A 61 -20.05 -8.71 3.86
C LEU A 61 -20.29 -8.63 2.35
N ALA A 62 -19.26 -8.36 1.54
CA ALA A 62 -19.40 -8.34 0.08
C ALA A 62 -19.34 -9.75 -0.56
N LEU A 63 -19.07 -10.79 0.23
CA LEU A 63 -18.92 -12.18 -0.20
C LEU A 63 -19.89 -13.15 0.53
N THR A 64 -20.91 -12.65 1.22
CA THR A 64 -22.05 -13.39 1.81
C THR A 64 -23.34 -12.78 1.33
#